data_AF-A0A2V9BTN6-F1
#
_entry.id   AF-A0A2V9BTN6-F1
#
_cell.length_a   1.000
_cell.length_b   1.000
_cell.length_c   1.000
_cell.angle_alpha   90.00
_cell.angle_beta   90.00
_cell.angle_gamma   90.00
#
_symmetry.space_group_name_H-M   'P 1'
#
loop_
_entity.id
_entity.type
_entity.pdbx_description
1 polymer ?
#
loop_
_entity_poly.entity_id
_entity_poly.type
_entity_poly.pdbx_seq_one_letter_code
_entity_poly.pdbx_strand_id
1 'polypeptide(L)'
;MGDRSESRGVGPVDTKLAQRNCCESACHSAAATSLDQQALCLNHFLLRCYAQLEAVDPRGQKSRELRVDLATVRAFIEECSRKALEVSLQSENLTNLERARLLDILLWASELFLVLRAPRVTFGDYAASPDTRGAKRMASRF
;
A
#
# COMPACT_ATOMS: atom_id res chain seq x y z
N MET A 1 -29.63 -28.99 -36.21
CA MET A 1 -28.75 -29.47 -35.12
C MET A 1 -28.16 -28.22 -34.50
N GLY A 2 -28.73 -27.76 -33.38
CA GLY A 2 -28.51 -26.43 -32.81
C GLY A 2 -27.33 -26.36 -31.84
N ASP A 3 -26.72 -25.18 -31.83
CA ASP A 3 -25.60 -24.67 -31.04
C ASP A 3 -25.49 -25.13 -29.59
N ARG A 4 -24.28 -25.54 -29.19
CA ARG A 4 -23.84 -25.57 -27.79
C ARG A 4 -23.14 -24.26 -27.46
N SER A 5 -23.87 -23.32 -26.88
CA SER A 5 -23.28 -22.19 -26.16
C SER A 5 -22.85 -22.67 -24.77
N GLU A 6 -21.54 -22.85 -24.57
CA GLU A 6 -20.93 -23.01 -23.25
C GLU A 6 -20.85 -21.65 -22.56
N SER A 7 -21.88 -21.32 -21.77
CA SER A 7 -21.82 -20.22 -20.82
C SER A 7 -21.04 -20.65 -19.58
N ARG A 8 -19.73 -20.39 -19.57
CA ARG A 8 -18.91 -20.40 -18.34
C ARG A 8 -19.37 -19.24 -17.45
N GLY A 9 -20.38 -19.51 -16.63
CA GLY A 9 -20.76 -18.62 -15.53
C GLY A 9 -19.66 -18.60 -14.49
N VAL A 10 -18.91 -17.50 -14.43
CA VAL A 10 -18.11 -17.14 -13.26
C VAL A 10 -19.11 -16.82 -12.16
N GLY A 11 -19.28 -17.75 -11.22
CA GLY A 11 -20.16 -17.56 -10.08
C GLY A 11 -19.76 -16.33 -9.26
N PRO A 12 -20.73 -15.65 -8.63
CA PRO A 12 -20.41 -14.55 -7.73
C PRO A 12 -19.57 -15.13 -6.59
N VAL A 13 -18.37 -14.59 -6.40
CA VAL A 13 -17.59 -14.78 -5.18
C VAL A 13 -18.32 -14.03 -4.05
N ASP A 14 -19.36 -14.67 -3.55
CA ASP A 14 -20.11 -14.29 -2.36
C ASP A 14 -19.17 -14.50 -1.16
N THR A 15 -18.25 -13.54 -0.98
CA THR A 15 -17.50 -13.43 0.27
C THR A 15 -18.44 -12.80 1.28
N LYS A 16 -19.46 -13.58 1.65
CA LYS A 16 -20.35 -13.26 2.76
C LYS A 16 -19.44 -13.16 3.97
N LEU A 17 -19.05 -11.94 4.33
CA LEU A 17 -18.46 -11.64 5.62
C LEU A 17 -19.46 -12.17 6.64
N ALA A 18 -19.22 -13.40 7.11
CA ALA A 18 -19.99 -14.01 8.18
C ALA A 18 -20.13 -12.94 9.25
N GLN A 19 -21.36 -12.65 9.69
CA GLN A 19 -21.70 -11.60 10.64
C GLN A 19 -20.74 -11.65 11.83
N ARG A 20 -19.64 -10.90 11.71
CA ARG A 20 -18.58 -10.77 12.69
C ARG A 20 -18.66 -9.33 13.14
N ASN A 21 -18.58 -9.14 14.44
CA ASN A 21 -18.44 -7.80 14.98
C ASN A 21 -17.03 -7.30 14.70
N CYS A 22 -16.87 -5.98 14.73
CA CYS A 22 -15.56 -5.36 14.75
C CYS A 22 -14.72 -5.95 15.87
N CYS A 23 -13.45 -6.30 15.61
CA CYS A 23 -12.57 -6.91 16.58
C CYS A 23 -11.93 -5.90 17.55
N GLU A 24 -12.11 -4.59 17.31
CA GLU A 24 -11.64 -3.54 18.21
C GLU A 24 -12.35 -3.59 19.56
N SER A 25 -11.58 -3.53 20.65
CA SER A 25 -12.10 -3.58 22.01
C SER A 25 -13.05 -2.41 22.25
N ALA A 26 -14.23 -2.69 22.79
CA ALA A 26 -15.35 -1.75 22.98
C ALA A 26 -16.13 -1.34 21.72
N CYS A 27 -15.82 -1.90 20.54
CA CYS A 27 -16.66 -1.72 19.35
C CYS A 27 -17.72 -2.82 19.25
N HIS A 28 -18.99 -2.43 19.16
CA HIS A 28 -20.11 -3.35 18.98
C HIS A 28 -20.71 -3.29 17.56
N SER A 29 -20.08 -2.53 16.66
CA SER A 29 -20.54 -2.39 15.29
C SER A 29 -20.25 -3.65 14.46
N ALA A 30 -21.12 -3.92 13.49
CA ALA A 30 -20.88 -4.97 12.50
C ALA A 30 -19.60 -4.69 11.70
N ALA A 31 -18.83 -5.75 11.41
CA ALA A 31 -17.69 -5.63 10.51
C ALA A 31 -18.17 -5.33 9.09
N ALA A 32 -17.56 -4.32 8.48
CA ALA A 32 -17.77 -3.95 7.09
C ALA A 32 -16.75 -4.64 6.17
N THR A 33 -15.56 -4.93 6.68
CA THR A 33 -14.50 -5.60 5.92
C THR A 33 -13.47 -6.25 6.84
N SER A 34 -12.49 -6.92 6.25
CA SER A 34 -11.30 -7.40 6.95
C SER A 34 -10.06 -6.68 6.45
N LEU A 35 -9.13 -6.31 7.33
CA LEU A 35 -7.83 -5.74 6.98
C LEU A 35 -6.79 -6.37 7.90
N ASP A 36 -5.66 -6.86 7.35
CA ASP A 36 -4.62 -7.52 8.16
C ASP A 36 -5.20 -8.67 9.03
N GLN A 37 -6.07 -9.48 8.42
CA GLN A 37 -6.81 -10.59 9.05
C GLN A 37 -7.78 -10.19 10.18
N GLN A 38 -7.97 -8.89 10.43
CA GLN A 38 -8.84 -8.37 11.47
C GLN A 38 -10.16 -7.87 10.88
N ALA A 39 -11.29 -8.34 11.42
CA ALA A 39 -12.62 -7.91 11.00
C ALA A 39 -12.93 -6.53 11.61
N LEU A 40 -13.13 -5.51 10.79
CA LEU A 40 -13.29 -4.12 11.23
C LEU A 40 -14.61 -3.54 10.72
N CYS A 41 -15.28 -2.73 11.55
CA CYS A 41 -16.33 -1.84 11.06
C CYS A 41 -15.73 -0.74 10.17
N LEU A 42 -16.58 -0.04 9.41
CA LEU A 42 -16.12 0.99 8.48
C LEU A 42 -15.23 2.05 9.14
N ASN A 43 -15.62 2.56 10.31
CA ASN A 43 -14.84 3.57 11.02
C ASN A 43 -13.45 3.08 11.42
N HIS A 44 -13.33 1.88 11.98
CA HIS A 44 -12.04 1.33 12.38
C HIS A 44 -11.18 0.92 11.17
N PHE A 45 -11.81 0.46 10.10
CA PHE A 45 -11.13 0.27 8.83
C PHE A 45 -10.50 1.58 8.33
N LEU A 46 -11.28 2.67 8.24
CA LEU A 46 -10.78 3.98 7.79
C LEU A 46 -9.64 4.49 8.68
N LEU A 47 -9.80 4.44 10.00
CA LEU A 47 -8.77 4.87 10.96
C LEU A 47 -7.47 4.07 10.77
N ARG A 48 -7.56 2.75 10.63
CA ARG A 48 -6.39 1.89 10.45
C ARG A 48 -5.69 2.13 9.12
N CYS A 49 -6.45 2.34 8.04
CA CYS A 49 -5.90 2.76 6.76
C CYS A 49 -5.12 4.06 6.90
N TYR A 50 -5.73 5.12 7.45
CA TYR A 50 -5.06 6.40 7.59
C TYR A 50 -3.80 6.33 8.45
N ALA A 51 -3.87 5.69 9.62
CA ALA A 51 -2.71 5.57 10.51
C ALA A 51 -1.53 4.85 9.85
N GLN A 52 -1.80 3.78 9.10
CA GLN A 52 -0.75 3.01 8.43
C GLN A 52 -0.21 3.72 7.18
N LEU A 53 -1.08 4.35 6.36
CA LEU A 53 -0.64 5.14 5.21
C LEU A 53 0.23 6.32 5.65
N GLU A 54 -0.15 7.00 6.73
CA GLU A 54 0.66 8.06 7.34
C GLU A 54 2.00 7.52 7.85
N ALA A 55 2.01 6.37 8.50
CA ALA A 55 3.22 5.75 9.01
C ALA A 55 4.22 5.37 7.92
N VAL A 56 3.77 5.09 6.69
CA VAL A 56 4.65 4.70 5.56
C VAL A 56 4.89 5.83 4.57
N ASP A 57 4.25 6.99 4.73
CA ASP A 57 4.42 8.13 3.83
C ASP A 57 5.80 8.78 4.03
N PRO A 58 6.70 8.74 3.02
CA PRO A 58 8.02 9.32 3.13
C PRO A 58 7.99 10.85 3.26
N ARG A 59 6.90 11.51 2.88
CA ARG A 59 6.72 12.97 3.00
C ARG A 59 6.53 13.40 4.46
N GLY A 60 5.98 12.52 5.30
CA GLY A 60 5.75 12.77 6.73
C GLY A 60 6.92 12.39 7.65
N GLN A 61 7.84 11.55 7.18
CA GLN A 61 8.94 11.03 8.00
C GLN A 61 10.14 11.99 8.03
N LYS A 62 10.27 12.75 9.12
CA LYS A 62 11.34 13.77 9.26
C LYS A 62 12.77 13.22 9.40
N SER A 63 13.00 11.96 9.78
CA SER A 63 14.37 11.43 9.96
C SER A 63 14.40 9.96 10.38
N ARG A 64 13.45 9.13 9.94
CA ARG A 64 13.46 7.71 10.32
C ARG A 64 13.87 6.92 9.09
N GLU A 65 15.10 6.41 9.09
CA GLU A 65 15.49 5.25 8.30
C GLU A 65 14.69 4.06 8.84
N LEU A 66 13.40 4.06 8.56
CA LEU A 66 12.54 2.96 8.85
C LEU A 66 12.99 1.87 7.88
N ARG A 67 13.80 0.92 8.38
CA ARG A 67 14.07 -0.37 7.73
C ARG A 67 12.77 -1.19 7.71
N VAL A 68 11.69 -0.63 7.16
CA VAL A 68 10.49 -1.41 6.90
C VAL A 68 10.79 -2.27 5.71
N ASP A 69 10.41 -3.53 5.83
CA ASP A 69 10.31 -4.39 4.67
C ASP A 69 9.34 -3.75 3.65
N LEU A 70 9.90 -3.29 2.53
CA LEU A 70 9.14 -2.68 1.44
C LEU A 70 8.09 -3.64 0.87
N ALA A 71 8.34 -4.96 0.93
CA ALA A 71 7.36 -5.95 0.47
C ALA A 71 6.12 -5.94 1.38
N THR A 72 6.31 -5.95 2.70
CA THR A 72 5.23 -5.83 3.69
C THR A 72 4.45 -4.52 3.52
N VAL A 73 5.14 -3.38 3.33
CA VAL A 73 4.46 -2.09 3.11
C VAL A 73 3.61 -2.11 1.84
N ARG A 74 4.16 -2.61 0.73
CA ARG A 74 3.43 -2.69 -0.54
C ARG A 74 2.21 -3.59 -0.42
N ALA A 75 2.37 -4.76 0.21
CA ALA A 75 1.26 -5.68 0.44
C ALA A 75 0.13 -5.03 1.25
N PHE A 76 0.47 -4.25 2.27
CA PHE A 76 -0.52 -3.51 3.05
C PHE A 76 -1.24 -2.44 2.23
N ILE A 77 -0.50 -1.62 1.45
CA ILE A 77 -1.09 -0.60 0.58
C ILE A 77 -2.04 -1.23 -0.45
N GLU A 78 -1.63 -2.35 -1.06
CA GLU A 78 -2.47 -3.12 -1.99
C GLU A 78 -3.73 -3.65 -1.30
N GLU A 79 -3.61 -4.21 -0.09
CA GLU A 79 -4.77 -4.66 0.68
C GLU A 79 -5.72 -3.51 1.03
N CYS A 80 -5.20 -2.38 1.53
CA CYS A 80 -5.98 -1.17 1.82
C CYS A 80 -6.78 -0.70 0.61
N SER A 81 -6.11 -0.58 -0.54
CA SER A 81 -6.75 -0.14 -1.79
C SER A 81 -7.86 -1.10 -2.22
N ARG A 82 -7.57 -2.41 -2.26
CA ARG A 82 -8.54 -3.45 -2.61
C ARG A 82 -9.75 -3.45 -1.66
N LYS A 83 -9.52 -3.36 -0.35
CA LYS A 83 -10.59 -3.38 0.66
C LYS A 83 -11.42 -2.10 0.66
N ALA A 84 -10.81 -0.95 0.42
CA ALA A 84 -11.54 0.31 0.25
C ALA A 84 -12.47 0.25 -0.98
N LEU A 85 -11.96 -0.26 -2.11
CA LEU A 85 -12.75 -0.45 -3.33
C LEU A 85 -13.89 -1.46 -3.11
N GLU A 86 -13.61 -2.59 -2.47
CA GLU A 86 -14.61 -3.61 -2.15
C GLU A 86 -15.76 -3.01 -1.32
N VAL A 87 -15.43 -2.27 -0.24
CA VAL A 87 -16.42 -1.59 0.59
C VAL A 87 -17.20 -0.55 -0.20
N SER A 88 -16.54 0.25 -1.06
CA SER A 88 -17.21 1.26 -1.89
C SER A 88 -18.22 0.66 -2.87
N LEU A 89 -17.95 -0.53 -3.40
CA LEU A 89 -18.81 -1.19 -4.39
C LEU A 89 -19.91 -2.04 -3.76
N GLN A 90 -19.67 -2.62 -2.59
CA GLN A 90 -20.60 -3.57 -1.95
C GLN A 90 -21.51 -2.92 -0.90
N SER A 91 -21.16 -1.73 -0.38
CA SER A 91 -21.95 -1.08 0.67
C SER A 91 -23.02 -0.16 0.09
N GLU A 92 -24.29 -0.56 0.20
CA GLU A 92 -25.43 0.21 -0.32
C GLU A 92 -25.66 1.53 0.45
N ASN A 93 -25.38 1.54 1.76
CA ASN A 93 -25.78 2.62 2.67
C ASN A 93 -24.63 3.54 3.13
N LEU A 94 -23.65 3.80 2.26
CA LEU A 94 -22.60 4.76 2.58
C LEU A 94 -23.15 6.19 2.59
N THR A 95 -22.70 7.00 3.54
CA THR A 95 -22.85 8.46 3.52
C THR A 95 -21.87 9.07 2.50
N ASN A 96 -22.13 10.30 2.07
CA ASN A 96 -21.21 11.02 1.19
C ASN A 96 -19.83 11.22 1.83
N LEU A 97 -19.78 11.44 3.15
CA LEU A 97 -18.53 11.55 3.90
C LEU A 97 -17.73 10.24 3.86
N GLU A 98 -18.39 9.10 4.07
CA GLU A 98 -17.74 7.79 4.01
C GLU A 98 -17.23 7.48 2.60
N ARG A 99 -18.01 7.78 1.55
CA ARG A 99 -17.57 7.66 0.15
C ARG A 99 -16.34 8.52 -0.11
N ALA A 100 -16.34 9.77 0.34
CA ALA A 100 -15.20 10.67 0.19
C ALA A 100 -13.94 10.13 0.88
N ARG A 101 -14.06 9.60 2.11
CA ARG A 101 -12.93 8.99 2.83
C ARG A 101 -12.39 7.73 2.15
N LEU A 102 -13.26 6.89 1.60
CA LEU A 102 -12.83 5.71 0.84
C LEU A 102 -12.08 6.10 -0.44
N LEU A 103 -12.58 7.11 -1.17
CA LEU A 103 -11.90 7.65 -2.35
C LEU A 103 -10.54 8.26 -1.99
N ASP A 104 -10.46 9.00 -0.89
CA ASP A 104 -9.23 9.58 -0.38
C ASP A 104 -8.17 8.49 -0.08
N ILE A 105 -8.57 7.40 0.59
CA ILE A 105 -7.69 6.23 0.81
C ILE A 105 -7.20 5.63 -0.52
N LEU A 106 -8.09 5.46 -1.51
CA LEU A 106 -7.71 4.91 -2.82
C LEU A 106 -6.69 5.79 -3.55
N LEU A 107 -6.87 7.11 -3.49
CA LEU A 107 -5.96 8.08 -4.09
C LEU A 107 -4.60 8.08 -3.39
N TRP A 108 -4.60 8.16 -2.05
CA TRP A 108 -3.36 8.17 -1.27
C TRP A 108 -2.57 6.87 -1.42
N ALA A 109 -3.24 5.71 -1.39
CA ALA A 109 -2.61 4.41 -1.65
C ALA A 109 -1.94 4.37 -3.04
N SER A 110 -2.59 4.92 -4.06
CA SER A 110 -2.06 4.99 -5.43
C SER A 110 -0.81 5.88 -5.51
N GLU A 111 -0.82 7.03 -4.85
CA GLU A 111 0.36 7.90 -4.77
C GLU A 111 1.53 7.20 -4.08
N LEU A 112 1.28 6.57 -2.92
CA LEU A 112 2.33 5.87 -2.18
C LEU A 112 2.90 4.69 -2.96
N PHE A 113 2.07 3.97 -3.71
CA PHE A 113 2.53 2.90 -4.59
C PHE A 113 3.52 3.42 -5.65
N LEU A 114 3.26 4.60 -6.24
CA LEU A 114 4.17 5.24 -7.20
C LEU A 114 5.49 5.66 -6.54
N VAL A 115 5.41 6.31 -5.37
CA VAL A 115 6.59 6.78 -4.64
C VAL A 115 7.47 5.61 -4.20
N LEU A 116 6.88 4.51 -3.71
CA LEU A 116 7.61 3.33 -3.26
C LEU A 116 8.13 2.45 -4.40
N ARG A 117 7.64 2.62 -5.63
CA ARG A 117 8.14 1.92 -6.83
C ARG A 117 9.37 2.59 -7.43
N ALA A 118 9.56 3.89 -7.22
CA ALA A 118 10.71 4.61 -7.75
C ALA A 118 12.02 3.98 -7.25
N PRO A 119 13.01 3.71 -8.14
CA PRO A 119 14.34 3.31 -7.70
C PRO A 119 14.86 4.38 -6.75
N ARG A 120 15.26 4.00 -5.53
CA ARG A 120 16.05 4.88 -4.68
C ARG A 120 17.37 5.08 -5.41
N VAL A 121 17.51 6.19 -6.13
CA VAL A 121 18.82 6.58 -6.67
C VAL A 121 19.69 6.90 -5.46
N THR A 122 20.44 5.90 -4.99
CA THR A 122 21.46 6.07 -3.98
C THR A 122 22.58 6.88 -4.62
N PHE A 123 22.57 8.19 -4.42
CA PHE A 123 23.69 9.08 -4.74
C PHE A 123 24.87 8.84 -3.75
N GLY A 124 25.30 7.58 -3.60
CA GLY A 124 26.32 7.15 -2.65
C GLY A 124 27.62 6.65 -3.31
N ASP A 125 27.62 6.29 -4.59
CA ASP A 125 28.77 5.59 -5.20
C ASP A 125 29.72 6.50 -6.00
N TYR A 126 29.51 7.82 -6.03
CA TYR A 126 30.42 8.76 -6.71
C TYR A 126 31.59 9.27 -5.86
N ALA A 127 31.80 8.72 -4.66
CA ALA A 127 32.93 9.10 -3.79
C ALA A 127 33.98 7.98 -3.67
N ALA A 128 34.39 7.39 -4.80
CA ALA A 128 35.60 6.57 -4.83
C ALA A 128 36.24 6.59 -6.23
N SER A 129 36.82 7.74 -6.61
CA SER A 129 37.87 7.74 -7.63
C SER A 129 39.22 7.75 -6.89
N PRO A 130 39.95 6.62 -6.81
CA PRO A 130 41.33 6.64 -6.34
C PRO A 130 42.22 7.13 -7.48
N ASP A 131 42.45 8.43 -7.54
CA ASP A 131 43.52 9.01 -8.35
C ASP A 131 44.87 8.81 -7.63
N THR A 132 45.44 7.62 -7.77
CA THR A 132 46.87 7.39 -7.49
C THR A 132 47.44 6.34 -8.44
N ARG A 133 47.92 6.79 -9.60
CA ARG A 133 48.91 6.08 -10.43
C ARG A 133 49.60 7.16 -11.27
N GLY A 134 50.82 7.57 -11.02
CA GLY A 134 52.01 6.76 -10.73
C GLY A 134 53.11 7.31 -11.65
N ALA A 135 54.22 7.70 -11.02
CA ALA A 135 55.40 8.32 -11.60
C ALA A 135 55.86 7.71 -12.95
N LYS A 136 56.34 8.58 -13.85
CA LYS A 136 57.50 8.33 -14.75
C LYS A 136 57.86 9.59 -15.55
N ARG A 137 59.19 9.81 -15.67
CA ARG A 137 59.97 10.80 -16.47
C ARG A 137 60.50 11.97 -15.61
N MET A 138 61.77 12.35 -15.63
CA MET A 138 62.91 11.98 -16.48
C MET A 138 64.20 12.38 -15.74
N ALA A 139 65.15 11.47 -15.57
CA ALA A 139 66.52 11.81 -15.22
C ALA A 139 67.31 12.06 -16.50
N SER A 140 67.75 13.29 -16.71
CA SER A 140 68.90 13.65 -17.55
C SER A 140 69.20 15.14 -17.40
N ARG A 141 70.30 15.44 -16.70
CA ARG A 141 71.22 16.59 -16.89
C ARG A 141 72.12 16.71 -15.66
N PHE A 142 73.33 16.15 -15.75
CA PHE A 142 74.63 16.83 -15.84
C PHE A 142 75.74 15.82 -15.60
#